data_AF-A0A258X223-F1
#
_entry.id   AF-A0A258X223-F1
#
_cell.length_a   1.000
_cell.length_b   1.000
_cell.length_c   1.000
_cell.angle_alpha   90.00
_cell.angle_beta   90.00
_cell.angle_gamma   90.00
#
_symmetry.space_group_name_H-M   'P 1'
#
loop_
_entity.id
_entity.type
_entity.pdbx_description
1 polymer ?
#
loop_
_entity_poly.entity_id
_entity_poly.type
_entity_poly.pdbx_seq_one_letter_code
_entity_poly.pdbx_strand_id
1 'polypeptide(L)'
;MEFFSQLHDWIYPPATPYVPHYGRGVHSLPNPEEHELFETASKAFVQGERLKGYEYFLSSLTHIGDSKHLTYTVHDDKIIFELLQGCAIIRGIVTEELFTATALIAKSADLHVALKRRFLERNFQLTYVRFCNQNGILTLKLHLDNATITPHKVFFPLREIALNADFEKEMIAGDFKEITLLENDHVRYLTHDQYIHLHGWMLRWIDQTKKSLEGLLANDNTGMVSFSYLALLLKLDYLLIPRKKMAKDIAEKVGSYFMNDEKSTEDKNADLHTYLSELGTMTLETFSTQVYRADYTFSPFDQAMHEEITSFIEESLLKVKWYKSNHSSYVIGAIYRYVALYILYNYGLHPTLRTLMHLHVQVYESDFFEDMGEERLYTPSTNQFNTARIHDCIDSAIVPYKKRYKGLKNFSDLLNYTDLDNFSQSFYFQIKNLDFLES
;
A
#
# COMPACT_ATOMS: atom_id res chain seq x y z
N MET A 1 -40.00 -6.52 9.87
CA MET A 1 -38.93 -5.62 9.41
C MET A 1 -37.83 -6.38 8.69
N GLU A 2 -37.39 -7.55 9.18
CA GLU A 2 -36.39 -8.41 8.50
C GLU A 2 -36.80 -8.88 7.08
N PHE A 3 -38.07 -9.25 6.85
CA PHE A 3 -38.52 -9.69 5.53
C PHE A 3 -38.40 -8.61 4.44
N PHE A 4 -38.64 -7.33 4.79
CA PHE A 4 -38.48 -6.22 3.86
C PHE A 4 -37.01 -5.83 3.64
N SER A 5 -36.13 -6.04 4.63
CA SER A 5 -34.69 -5.85 4.44
C SER A 5 -34.10 -6.96 3.56
N GLN A 6 -34.50 -8.22 3.77
CA GLN A 6 -34.08 -9.34 2.92
C GLN A 6 -34.56 -9.21 1.48
N LEU A 7 -35.78 -8.69 1.26
CA LEU A 7 -36.30 -8.40 -0.09
C LEU A 7 -35.56 -7.22 -0.74
N HIS A 8 -35.21 -6.19 0.05
CA HIS A 8 -34.38 -5.07 -0.41
C HIS A 8 -32.98 -5.53 -0.80
N ASP A 9 -32.34 -6.35 0.03
CA ASP A 9 -30.98 -6.87 -0.21
C ASP A 9 -30.95 -7.93 -1.33
N TRP A 10 -32.09 -8.54 -1.67
CA TRP A 10 -32.22 -9.42 -2.84
C TRP A 10 -32.41 -8.66 -4.15
N ILE A 11 -33.10 -7.52 -4.10
CA ILE A 11 -33.33 -6.63 -5.26
C ILE A 11 -32.13 -5.68 -5.49
N TYR A 12 -31.47 -5.27 -4.41
CA TYR A 12 -30.27 -4.44 -4.37
C TYR A 12 -29.23 -5.13 -3.49
N PRO A 13 -28.50 -6.14 -4.01
CA PRO A 13 -27.41 -6.75 -3.25
C PRO A 13 -26.50 -5.65 -2.71
N PRO A 14 -26.12 -5.72 -1.41
CA PRO A 14 -25.23 -4.71 -0.84
C PRO A 14 -23.99 -4.66 -1.71
N ALA A 15 -23.65 -3.45 -2.19
CA ALA A 15 -22.51 -3.26 -3.06
C ALA A 15 -21.28 -3.87 -2.38
N THR A 16 -20.69 -4.89 -3.00
CA THR A 16 -19.44 -5.46 -2.50
C THR A 16 -18.39 -4.36 -2.54
N PRO A 17 -17.75 -4.02 -1.42
CA PRO A 17 -16.79 -2.94 -1.40
C PRO A 17 -15.64 -3.28 -2.35
N TYR A 18 -15.36 -2.38 -3.30
CA TYR A 18 -14.23 -2.56 -4.21
C TYR A 18 -12.92 -2.26 -3.47
N VAL A 19 -11.93 -3.14 -3.60
CA VAL A 19 -10.58 -2.90 -3.08
C VAL A 19 -9.61 -2.76 -4.23
N PRO A 20 -8.90 -1.62 -4.33
CA PRO A 20 -7.81 -1.49 -5.27
C PRO A 20 -6.71 -2.55 -5.03
N HIS A 21 -6.35 -3.29 -6.08
CA HIS A 21 -5.28 -4.30 -6.05
C HIS A 21 -3.88 -3.70 -6.32
N TYR A 22 -3.71 -2.42 -5.97
CA TYR A 22 -2.54 -1.61 -6.29
C TYR A 22 -1.94 -0.95 -5.05
N GLY A 23 -0.68 -0.51 -5.16
CA GLY A 23 0.10 0.06 -4.08
C GLY A 23 0.67 -0.98 -3.11
N ARG A 24 1.39 -0.50 -2.09
CA ARG A 24 1.95 -1.35 -1.04
C ARG A 24 0.90 -1.65 0.04
N GLY A 25 0.99 -2.82 0.66
CA GLY A 25 0.13 -3.22 1.77
C GLY A 25 -0.96 -4.23 1.39
N VAL A 26 -2.05 -4.21 2.16
CA VAL A 26 -3.12 -5.23 2.09
C VAL A 26 -4.07 -4.95 0.94
N HIS A 27 -4.26 -5.92 0.05
CA HIS A 27 -5.14 -5.82 -1.14
C HIS A 27 -6.46 -6.57 -0.95
N SER A 28 -6.98 -6.54 0.26
CA SER A 28 -8.20 -7.24 0.68
C SER A 28 -8.93 -6.41 1.72
N LEU A 29 -10.24 -6.65 1.89
CA LEU A 29 -11.01 -5.95 2.90
C LEU A 29 -10.67 -6.50 4.29
N PRO A 30 -10.66 -5.67 5.33
CA PRO A 30 -10.62 -6.16 6.70
C PRO A 30 -11.83 -7.07 6.99
N ASN A 31 -11.69 -7.95 7.98
CA ASN A 31 -12.82 -8.73 8.48
C ASN A 31 -13.97 -7.78 8.89
N PRO A 32 -15.23 -7.96 8.43
CA PRO A 32 -16.35 -7.12 8.84
C PRO A 32 -16.59 -7.13 10.35
N GLU A 33 -16.23 -8.25 11.00
CA GLU A 33 -16.32 -8.46 12.45
C GLU A 33 -14.99 -8.16 13.15
N GLU A 34 -13.99 -7.56 12.50
CA GLU A 34 -12.66 -7.29 13.07
C GLU A 34 -12.76 -6.66 14.46
N HIS A 35 -13.54 -5.59 14.60
CA HIS A 35 -13.71 -4.90 15.88
C HIS A 35 -14.40 -5.77 16.94
N GLU A 36 -15.46 -6.48 16.57
CA GLU A 36 -16.22 -7.35 17.49
C GLU A 36 -15.38 -8.54 17.96
N LEU A 37 -14.61 -9.14 17.06
CA LEU A 37 -13.66 -10.21 17.36
C LEU A 37 -12.51 -9.72 18.25
N PHE A 38 -11.99 -8.52 18.00
CA PHE A 38 -10.93 -7.93 18.82
C PHE A 38 -11.41 -7.62 20.26
N GLU A 39 -12.63 -7.11 20.40
CA GLU A 39 -13.27 -6.92 21.70
C GLU A 39 -13.56 -8.25 22.42
N THR A 40 -13.99 -9.26 21.66
CA THR A 40 -14.23 -10.61 22.19
C THR A 40 -12.93 -11.27 22.64
N ALA A 41 -11.85 -11.12 21.87
CA ALA A 41 -10.50 -11.54 22.26
C ALA A 41 -10.08 -10.87 23.58
N SER A 42 -10.30 -9.56 23.71
CA SER A 42 -9.99 -8.81 24.93
C SER A 42 -10.71 -9.38 26.16
N LYS A 43 -12.00 -9.70 26.04
CA LYS A 43 -12.78 -10.33 27.12
C LYS A 43 -12.27 -11.72 27.47
N ALA A 44 -11.95 -12.54 26.48
CA ALA A 44 -11.43 -13.89 26.70
C ALA A 44 -10.09 -13.87 27.45
N PHE A 45 -9.17 -12.95 27.09
CA PHE A 45 -7.91 -12.78 27.83
C PHE A 45 -8.12 -12.36 29.28
N VAL A 46 -9.08 -11.45 29.56
CA VAL A 46 -9.42 -11.03 30.93
C VAL A 46 -9.99 -12.19 31.75
N GLN A 47 -10.73 -13.10 31.13
CA GLN A 47 -11.31 -14.27 31.77
C GLN A 47 -10.31 -15.43 31.96
N GLY A 48 -9.09 -15.29 31.45
CA GLY A 48 -8.07 -16.34 31.48
C GLY A 48 -8.26 -17.43 30.42
N GLU A 49 -9.21 -17.27 29.49
CA GLU A 49 -9.44 -18.17 28.36
C GLU A 49 -8.47 -17.86 27.22
N ARG A 50 -7.16 -18.11 27.45
CA ARG A 50 -6.08 -17.58 26.59
C ARG A 50 -6.14 -18.11 25.17
N LEU A 51 -6.26 -19.43 24.98
CA LEU A 51 -6.29 -20.01 23.64
C LEU A 51 -7.46 -19.46 22.82
N LYS A 52 -8.65 -19.34 23.41
CA LYS A 52 -9.79 -18.69 22.74
C LYS A 52 -9.53 -17.21 22.45
N GLY A 53 -8.89 -16.49 23.37
CA GLY A 53 -8.49 -15.10 23.14
C GLY A 53 -7.60 -14.96 21.90
N TYR A 54 -6.63 -15.87 21.72
CA TYR A 54 -5.81 -15.93 20.52
C TYR A 54 -6.58 -16.34 19.27
N GLU A 55 -7.52 -17.28 19.37
CA GLU A 55 -8.38 -17.69 18.25
C GLU A 55 -9.22 -16.51 17.73
N TYR A 56 -9.87 -15.76 18.63
CA TYR A 56 -10.62 -14.55 18.25
C TYR A 56 -9.72 -13.48 17.66
N PHE A 57 -8.53 -13.26 18.23
CA PHE A 57 -7.56 -12.31 17.72
C PHE A 57 -7.03 -12.69 16.33
N LEU A 58 -6.66 -13.96 16.09
CA LEU A 58 -6.21 -14.40 14.76
C LEU A 58 -7.35 -14.30 13.75
N SER A 59 -8.58 -14.59 14.16
CA SER A 59 -9.76 -14.41 13.30
C SER A 59 -10.00 -12.94 12.96
N SER A 60 -9.77 -12.02 13.89
CA SER A 60 -9.91 -10.58 13.61
C SER A 60 -8.92 -10.08 12.57
N LEU A 61 -7.74 -10.71 12.46
CA LEU A 61 -6.71 -10.36 11.47
C LEU A 61 -6.98 -10.92 10.07
N THR A 62 -7.97 -11.79 9.89
CA THR A 62 -8.28 -12.33 8.54
C THR A 62 -8.85 -11.24 7.64
N HIS A 63 -8.65 -11.41 6.33
CA HIS A 63 -9.22 -10.50 5.34
C HIS A 63 -10.24 -11.21 4.45
N ILE A 64 -11.20 -10.45 3.93
CA ILE A 64 -12.14 -10.97 2.93
C ILE A 64 -11.45 -11.00 1.57
N GLY A 65 -11.49 -12.16 0.91
CA GLY A 65 -11.02 -12.36 -0.46
C GLY A 65 -10.40 -13.74 -0.66
N ASP A 66 -9.80 -13.94 -1.83
CA ASP A 66 -9.18 -15.22 -2.21
C ASP A 66 -7.84 -15.50 -1.53
N SER A 67 -7.32 -14.55 -0.76
CA SER A 67 -6.02 -14.64 -0.12
C SER A 67 -6.06 -15.47 1.16
N LYS A 68 -5.33 -16.59 1.20
CA LYS A 68 -5.10 -17.38 2.41
C LYS A 68 -3.87 -16.87 3.19
N HIS A 69 -3.82 -15.57 3.42
CA HIS A 69 -2.69 -14.92 4.07
C HIS A 69 -2.53 -15.32 5.55
N LEU A 70 -3.56 -15.84 6.20
CA LEU A 70 -3.50 -16.34 7.57
C LEU A 70 -4.26 -17.67 7.66
N THR A 71 -3.59 -18.69 8.18
CA THR A 71 -4.21 -19.98 8.49
C THR A 71 -3.80 -20.41 9.89
N TYR A 72 -4.69 -21.08 10.61
CA TYR A 72 -4.37 -21.63 11.92
C TYR A 72 -5.15 -22.91 12.19
N THR A 73 -4.61 -23.74 13.09
CA THR A 73 -5.24 -24.97 13.58
C THR A 73 -5.26 -24.93 15.10
N VAL A 74 -6.43 -25.17 15.67
CA VAL A 74 -6.65 -25.23 17.12
C VAL A 74 -6.56 -26.70 17.56
N HIS A 75 -5.75 -26.94 18.57
CA HIS A 75 -5.66 -28.20 19.30
C HIS A 75 -6.05 -27.96 20.77
N ASP A 76 -6.21 -29.03 21.55
CA ASP A 76 -6.62 -28.94 22.96
C ASP A 76 -5.66 -28.11 23.82
N ASP A 77 -4.36 -28.11 23.52
CA ASP A 77 -3.30 -27.48 24.34
C ASP A 77 -2.58 -26.33 23.63
N LYS A 78 -2.84 -26.12 22.33
CA LYS A 78 -2.10 -25.14 21.52
C LYS A 78 -2.83 -24.70 20.25
N ILE A 79 -2.42 -23.55 19.74
CA ILE A 79 -2.76 -23.07 18.40
C ILE A 79 -1.48 -22.97 17.58
N ILE A 80 -1.52 -23.49 16.35
CA ILE A 80 -0.43 -23.36 15.37
C ILE A 80 -0.96 -22.51 14.23
N PHE A 81 -0.22 -21.47 13.85
CA PHE A 81 -0.62 -20.61 12.74
C PHE A 81 0.52 -20.33 11.76
N GLU A 82 0.14 -20.04 10.53
CA GLU A 82 1.02 -19.54 9.47
C GLU A 82 0.42 -18.24 8.90
N LEU A 83 1.26 -17.22 8.82
CA LEU A 83 0.93 -15.87 8.38
C LEU A 83 1.87 -15.47 7.24
N LEU A 84 1.30 -15.03 6.13
CA LEU A 84 2.00 -14.51 4.97
C LEU A 84 2.13 -12.98 5.07
N GLN A 85 3.35 -12.50 4.87
CA GLN A 85 3.65 -11.08 4.76
C GLN A 85 4.64 -10.87 3.63
N GLY A 86 4.14 -10.50 2.45
CA GLY A 86 4.96 -10.35 1.27
C GLY A 86 5.71 -11.65 0.94
N CYS A 87 7.03 -11.58 0.88
CA CYS A 87 7.88 -12.74 0.64
C CYS A 87 8.24 -13.52 1.92
N ALA A 88 7.78 -13.09 3.09
CA ALA A 88 8.00 -13.77 4.36
C ALA A 88 6.83 -14.66 4.79
N ILE A 89 7.17 -15.75 5.47
CA ILE A 89 6.24 -16.62 6.17
C ILE A 89 6.57 -16.56 7.67
N ILE A 90 5.56 -16.32 8.47
CA ILE A 90 5.64 -16.24 9.92
C ILE A 90 4.89 -17.43 10.48
N ARG A 91 5.59 -18.31 11.19
CA ARG A 91 4.97 -19.47 11.85
C ARG A 91 4.94 -19.24 13.34
N GLY A 92 3.76 -19.40 13.94
CA GLY A 92 3.59 -19.21 15.36
C GLY A 92 2.96 -20.40 16.06
N ILE A 93 3.31 -20.54 17.33
CA ILE A 93 2.75 -21.51 18.26
C ILE A 93 2.35 -20.76 19.52
N VAL A 94 1.10 -20.94 19.91
CA VAL A 94 0.52 -20.40 21.13
C VAL A 94 0.15 -21.58 22.03
N THR A 95 0.52 -21.51 23.31
CA THR A 95 0.05 -22.40 24.38
C THR A 95 -0.60 -21.57 25.49
N GLU A 96 -1.06 -22.19 26.57
CA GLU A 96 -1.53 -21.45 27.75
C GLU A 96 -0.45 -20.52 28.36
N GLU A 97 0.83 -20.89 28.25
CA GLU A 97 1.93 -20.17 28.91
C GLU A 97 2.69 -19.24 27.97
N LEU A 98 2.82 -19.61 26.69
CA LEU A 98 3.75 -18.96 25.78
C LEU A 98 3.12 -18.66 24.43
N PHE A 99 3.57 -17.56 23.84
CA PHE A 99 3.40 -17.28 22.41
C PHE A 99 4.76 -17.10 21.77
N THR A 100 5.06 -17.92 20.77
CA THR A 100 6.28 -17.84 19.98
C THR A 100 5.95 -17.71 18.50
N ALA A 101 6.74 -16.94 17.77
CA ALA A 101 6.68 -16.89 16.33
C ALA A 101 8.08 -16.79 15.71
N THR A 102 8.26 -17.37 14.53
CA THR A 102 9.54 -17.36 13.81
C THR A 102 9.33 -17.05 12.33
N ALA A 103 10.32 -16.39 11.74
CA ALA A 103 10.45 -16.21 10.31
C ALA A 103 11.87 -16.61 9.86
N LEU A 104 11.96 -17.53 8.90
CA LEU A 104 13.23 -17.95 8.33
C LEU A 104 13.65 -16.96 7.23
N ILE A 105 14.89 -16.47 7.30
CA ILE A 105 15.39 -15.43 6.39
C ILE A 105 16.32 -16.02 5.33
N ALA A 106 17.48 -16.49 5.76
CA ALA A 106 18.54 -16.98 4.87
C ALA A 106 19.47 -17.96 5.61
N LYS A 107 20.27 -18.73 4.86
CA LYS A 107 21.32 -19.57 5.46
C LYS A 107 22.45 -18.70 6.00
N SER A 108 22.85 -18.95 7.24
CA SER A 108 23.93 -18.19 7.90
C SER A 108 25.30 -18.35 7.26
N ALA A 109 25.51 -19.45 6.54
CA ALA A 109 26.74 -19.72 5.78
C ALA A 109 26.89 -18.76 4.59
N ASP A 110 25.78 -18.34 3.98
CA ASP A 110 25.76 -17.47 2.81
C ASP A 110 25.94 -15.98 3.19
N LEU A 111 25.79 -15.65 4.48
CA LEU A 111 25.84 -14.27 4.96
C LEU A 111 27.28 -13.78 5.16
N HIS A 112 27.60 -12.69 4.46
CA HIS A 112 28.84 -11.92 4.65
C HIS A 112 28.94 -11.29 6.04
N VAL A 113 30.17 -10.93 6.45
CA VAL A 113 30.44 -10.31 7.77
C VAL A 113 29.67 -9.01 7.96
N ALA A 114 29.54 -8.19 6.91
CA ALA A 114 28.80 -6.93 6.98
C ALA A 114 27.31 -7.14 7.28
N LEU A 115 26.67 -8.13 6.64
CA LEU A 115 25.28 -8.49 6.92
C LEU A 115 25.10 -9.01 8.34
N LYS A 116 26.02 -9.87 8.81
CA LYS A 116 26.00 -10.36 10.20
C LYS A 116 26.05 -9.20 11.22
N ARG A 117 26.91 -8.21 10.99
CA ARG A 117 26.98 -7.00 11.84
C ARG A 117 25.70 -6.18 11.79
N ARG A 118 25.16 -5.94 10.59
CA ARG A 118 23.87 -5.26 10.41
C ARG A 118 22.75 -5.92 11.22
N PHE A 119 22.62 -7.25 11.20
CA PHE A 119 21.57 -7.93 11.99
C PHE A 119 21.76 -7.78 13.50
N LEU A 120 23.01 -7.73 13.98
CA LEU A 120 23.30 -7.42 15.38
C LEU A 120 22.91 -5.98 15.73
N GLU A 121 23.17 -5.02 14.85
CA GLU A 121 22.76 -3.62 15.02
C GLU A 121 21.23 -3.48 15.00
N ARG A 122 20.55 -4.15 14.06
CA ARG A 122 19.08 -4.17 14.00
C ARG A 122 18.44 -4.72 15.27
N ASN A 123 19.07 -5.66 15.98
CA ASN A 123 18.55 -6.14 17.26
C ASN A 123 18.40 -5.04 18.33
N PHE A 124 19.16 -3.94 18.23
CA PHE A 124 19.01 -2.78 19.11
C PHE A 124 17.87 -1.84 18.69
N GLN A 125 17.41 -1.93 17.44
CA GLN A 125 16.31 -1.13 16.89
C GLN A 125 14.95 -1.82 17.05
N LEU A 126 14.95 -3.15 17.17
CA LEU A 126 13.74 -3.96 17.32
C LEU A 126 13.22 -3.92 18.76
N THR A 127 11.91 -3.85 18.93
CA THR A 127 11.26 -3.77 20.24
C THR A 127 11.03 -5.16 20.83
N TYR A 128 10.37 -6.04 20.07
CA TYR A 128 9.83 -7.32 20.55
C TYR A 128 10.56 -8.54 20.00
N VAL A 129 11.18 -8.41 18.82
CA VAL A 129 11.76 -9.53 18.07
C VAL A 129 13.28 -9.45 17.99
N ARG A 130 13.94 -10.58 17.80
CA ARG A 130 15.41 -10.65 17.70
C ARG A 130 15.85 -11.59 16.58
N PHE A 131 16.85 -11.17 15.82
CA PHE A 131 17.60 -12.04 14.93
C PHE A 131 18.49 -12.98 15.76
N CYS A 132 18.41 -14.27 15.45
CA CYS A 132 19.27 -15.30 16.01
C CYS A 132 19.70 -16.27 14.92
N ASN A 133 20.83 -16.94 15.14
CA ASN A 133 21.22 -18.10 14.35
C ASN A 133 20.68 -19.36 15.02
N GLN A 134 19.77 -20.06 14.33
CA GLN A 134 19.20 -21.32 14.78
C GLN A 134 19.60 -22.42 13.79
N ASN A 135 20.50 -23.32 14.20
CA ASN A 135 20.98 -24.45 13.39
C ASN A 135 21.52 -24.05 12.00
N GLY A 136 22.24 -22.92 11.92
CA GLY A 136 22.81 -22.44 10.67
C GLY A 136 21.83 -21.61 9.81
N ILE A 137 20.65 -21.30 10.33
CA ILE A 137 19.65 -20.45 9.67
C ILE A 137 19.54 -19.13 10.43
N LEU A 138 19.59 -18.01 9.70
CA LEU A 138 19.23 -16.72 10.25
C LEU A 138 17.71 -16.66 10.39
N THR A 139 17.25 -16.51 11.62
CA THR A 139 15.83 -16.52 11.99
C THR A 139 15.50 -15.26 12.76
N LEU A 140 14.39 -14.62 12.44
CA LEU A 140 13.78 -13.60 13.28
C LEU A 140 12.79 -14.29 14.22
N LYS A 141 12.92 -14.06 15.53
CA LYS A 141 12.14 -14.77 16.55
C LYS A 141 11.41 -13.80 17.48
N LEU A 142 10.15 -14.13 17.76
CA LEU A 142 9.29 -13.55 18.79
C LEU A 142 9.10 -14.56 19.93
N HIS A 143 9.11 -14.08 21.17
CA HIS A 143 8.82 -14.88 22.36
C HIS A 143 8.12 -14.01 23.41
N LEU A 144 6.89 -14.36 23.77
CA LEU A 144 6.06 -13.66 24.74
C LEU A 144 5.51 -14.65 25.78
N ASP A 145 5.41 -14.18 27.03
CA ASP A 145 4.75 -14.87 28.13
C ASP A 145 3.27 -14.45 28.18
N ASN A 146 2.37 -15.41 28.32
CA ASN A 146 0.93 -15.19 28.28
C ASN A 146 0.31 -14.77 29.63
N ALA A 147 1.11 -14.53 30.67
CA ALA A 147 0.61 -14.15 31.99
C ALA A 147 -0.20 -12.85 31.99
N THR A 148 0.14 -11.86 31.15
CA THR A 148 -0.52 -10.54 31.12
C THR A 148 -0.88 -10.07 29.71
N ILE A 149 -1.12 -11.02 28.80
CA ILE A 149 -1.34 -10.73 27.39
C ILE A 149 -2.72 -10.10 27.14
N THR A 150 -2.77 -9.16 26.20
CA THR A 150 -3.98 -8.55 25.64
C THR A 150 -3.85 -8.50 24.12
N PRO A 151 -4.92 -8.32 23.34
CA PRO A 151 -4.81 -8.30 21.88
C PRO A 151 -3.82 -7.27 21.37
N HIS A 152 -3.76 -6.07 21.96
CA HIS A 152 -2.75 -5.05 21.61
C HIS A 152 -1.30 -5.52 21.88
N LYS A 153 -1.08 -6.23 22.99
CA LYS A 153 0.25 -6.80 23.32
C LYS A 153 0.63 -7.97 22.40
N VAL A 154 -0.30 -8.54 21.64
CA VAL A 154 -0.02 -9.53 20.59
C VAL A 154 0.18 -8.84 19.23
N PHE A 155 -0.66 -7.84 18.93
CA PHE A 155 -0.70 -7.15 17.64
C PHE A 155 0.63 -6.51 17.26
N PHE A 156 1.19 -5.64 18.11
CA PHE A 156 2.43 -4.93 17.76
C PHE A 156 3.63 -5.86 17.58
N PRO A 157 3.87 -6.85 18.46
CA PRO A 157 4.94 -7.82 18.25
C PRO A 157 4.78 -8.68 17.00
N LEU A 158 3.56 -9.15 16.71
CA LEU A 158 3.27 -9.96 15.52
C LEU A 158 3.43 -9.13 14.23
N ARG A 159 2.99 -7.86 14.25
CA ARG A 159 3.23 -6.92 13.17
C ARG A 159 4.73 -6.65 12.98
N GLU A 160 5.48 -6.48 14.06
CA GLU A 160 6.92 -6.21 13.98
C GLU A 160 7.69 -7.37 13.35
N ILE A 161 7.47 -8.63 13.76
CA ILE A 161 8.13 -9.78 13.11
C ILE A 161 7.75 -9.87 11.63
N ALA A 162 6.47 -9.67 11.30
CA ALA A 162 5.99 -9.79 9.93
C ALA A 162 6.64 -8.76 9.00
N LEU A 163 6.54 -7.47 9.34
CA LEU A 163 7.06 -6.38 8.51
C LEU A 163 8.59 -6.46 8.38
N ASN A 164 9.30 -6.78 9.46
CA ASN A 164 10.77 -6.85 9.43
C ASN A 164 11.28 -8.09 8.67
N ALA A 165 10.56 -9.21 8.74
CA ALA A 165 10.93 -10.39 7.97
C ALA A 165 10.80 -10.14 6.46
N ASP A 166 9.69 -9.54 6.02
CA ASP A 166 9.47 -9.18 4.61
C ASP A 166 10.54 -8.18 4.15
N PHE A 167 10.73 -7.10 4.90
CA PHE A 167 11.69 -6.04 4.59
C PHE A 167 13.13 -6.58 4.40
N GLU A 168 13.61 -7.43 5.32
CA GLU A 168 14.98 -7.94 5.23
C GLU A 168 15.13 -8.95 4.09
N LYS A 169 14.12 -9.77 3.80
CA LYS A 169 14.17 -10.68 2.65
C LYS A 169 14.18 -9.92 1.33
N GLU A 170 13.34 -8.89 1.18
CA GLU A 170 13.34 -8.00 0.01
C GLU A 170 14.68 -7.28 -0.16
N MET A 171 15.26 -6.76 0.93
CA MET A 171 16.58 -6.13 0.90
C MET A 171 17.68 -7.11 0.47
N ILE A 172 17.72 -8.30 1.08
CA ILE A 172 18.70 -9.33 0.72
C ILE A 172 18.57 -9.69 -0.77
N ALA A 173 17.36 -9.95 -1.26
CA ALA A 173 17.16 -10.29 -2.67
C ALA A 173 17.45 -9.14 -3.64
N GLY A 174 17.37 -7.88 -3.18
CA GLY A 174 17.73 -6.71 -3.96
C GLY A 174 19.23 -6.49 -4.07
N ASP A 175 19.93 -6.60 -2.94
CA ASP A 175 21.35 -6.20 -2.82
C ASP A 175 22.33 -7.38 -2.91
N PHE A 176 21.89 -8.61 -2.63
CA PHE A 176 22.75 -9.80 -2.49
C PHE A 176 22.16 -11.01 -3.24
N LYS A 177 22.25 -10.98 -4.57
CA LYS A 177 21.65 -11.99 -5.46
C LYS A 177 22.21 -13.41 -5.25
N GLU A 178 23.40 -13.53 -4.68
CA GLU A 178 24.05 -14.80 -4.37
C GLU A 178 23.46 -15.49 -3.13
N ILE A 179 22.71 -14.76 -2.30
CA ILE A 179 22.15 -15.30 -1.06
C ILE A 179 20.81 -15.97 -1.35
N THR A 180 20.71 -17.25 -1.00
CA THR A 180 19.46 -17.99 -1.16
C THR A 180 18.50 -17.62 -0.03
N LEU A 181 17.39 -16.97 -0.39
CA LEU A 181 16.27 -16.78 0.53
C LEU A 181 15.62 -18.14 0.83
N LEU A 182 15.19 -18.31 2.08
CA LEU A 182 14.41 -19.48 2.49
C LEU A 182 12.92 -19.17 2.39
N GLU A 183 12.10 -20.16 2.06
CA GLU A 183 10.63 -20.10 2.16
C GLU A 183 10.01 -18.88 1.46
N ASN A 184 10.19 -18.77 0.15
CA ASN A 184 9.62 -17.70 -0.67
C ASN A 184 8.83 -18.21 -1.90
N ASP A 185 8.55 -19.52 -1.98
CA ASP A 185 7.88 -20.15 -3.12
C ASP A 185 6.39 -19.78 -3.24
N HIS A 186 5.80 -19.17 -2.20
CA HIS A 186 4.39 -18.74 -2.19
C HIS A 186 4.14 -17.46 -2.98
N VAL A 187 5.19 -16.72 -3.36
CA VAL A 187 5.03 -15.53 -4.19
C VAL A 187 4.57 -15.92 -5.58
N ARG A 188 3.69 -15.10 -6.17
CA ARG A 188 3.09 -15.35 -7.47
C ARG A 188 3.78 -14.52 -8.54
N TYR A 189 4.60 -15.19 -9.35
CA TYR A 189 5.19 -14.59 -10.55
C TYR A 189 4.13 -14.33 -11.62
N LEU A 190 4.39 -13.33 -12.45
CA LEU A 190 3.52 -12.99 -13.57
C LEU A 190 3.87 -13.84 -14.81
N THR A 191 2.96 -13.90 -15.76
CA THR A 191 3.25 -14.48 -17.08
C THR A 191 4.23 -13.61 -17.86
N HIS A 192 4.94 -14.18 -18.84
CA HIS A 192 5.85 -13.43 -19.69
C HIS A 192 5.15 -12.26 -20.40
N ASP A 193 3.93 -12.48 -20.90
CA ASP A 193 3.14 -11.45 -21.55
C ASP A 193 2.82 -10.32 -20.57
N GLN A 194 2.36 -10.62 -19.34
CA GLN A 194 2.13 -9.59 -18.33
C GLN A 194 3.39 -8.76 -18.02
N TYR A 195 4.57 -9.39 -17.96
CA TYR A 195 5.83 -8.66 -17.80
C TYR A 195 6.10 -7.72 -18.98
N ILE A 196 5.90 -8.16 -20.22
CA ILE A 196 6.04 -7.32 -21.41
C ILE A 196 5.12 -6.09 -21.33
N HIS A 197 3.85 -6.31 -20.96
CA HIS A 197 2.86 -5.22 -20.91
C HIS A 197 3.24 -4.17 -19.85
N LEU A 198 3.52 -4.61 -18.63
CA LEU A 198 3.90 -3.70 -17.53
C LEU A 198 5.22 -2.97 -17.80
N HIS A 199 6.22 -3.68 -18.35
CA HIS A 199 7.49 -3.07 -18.75
C HIS A 199 7.29 -2.01 -19.85
N GLY A 200 6.47 -2.33 -20.85
CA GLY A 200 6.11 -1.39 -21.92
C GLY A 200 5.44 -0.12 -21.38
N TRP A 201 4.52 -0.25 -20.42
CA TRP A 201 3.91 0.89 -19.74
C TRP A 201 4.90 1.74 -18.97
N MET A 202 5.81 1.12 -18.21
CA MET A 202 6.87 1.82 -17.49
C MET A 202 7.70 2.69 -18.44
N LEU A 203 8.18 2.10 -19.54
CA LEU A 203 9.00 2.82 -20.52
C LEU A 203 8.23 3.96 -21.19
N ARG A 204 6.96 3.73 -21.55
CA ARG A 204 6.08 4.78 -22.13
C ARG A 204 5.91 5.95 -21.19
N TRP A 205 5.61 5.72 -19.90
CA TRP A 205 5.42 6.81 -18.94
C TRP A 205 6.69 7.60 -18.68
N ILE A 206 7.85 6.94 -18.62
CA ILE A 206 9.16 7.60 -18.48
C ILE A 206 9.44 8.49 -19.70
N ASP A 207 9.29 7.93 -20.91
CA ASP A 207 9.52 8.66 -22.17
C ASP A 207 8.58 9.87 -22.31
N GLN A 208 7.29 9.69 -22.08
CA GLN A 208 6.30 10.77 -22.13
C GLN A 208 6.62 11.89 -21.13
N THR A 209 6.96 11.53 -19.89
CA THR A 209 7.30 12.50 -18.86
C THR A 209 8.55 13.28 -19.25
N LYS A 210 9.62 12.60 -19.69
CA LYS A 210 10.85 13.25 -20.13
C LYS A 210 10.63 14.21 -21.30
N LYS A 211 9.94 13.75 -22.35
CA LYS A 211 9.59 14.58 -23.52
C LYS A 211 8.81 15.83 -23.12
N SER A 212 7.86 15.69 -22.22
CA SER A 212 7.05 16.81 -21.75
C SER A 212 7.81 17.82 -20.89
N LEU A 213 9.01 17.47 -20.42
CA LEU A 213 9.91 18.35 -19.66
C LEU A 213 11.06 18.90 -20.53
N GLU A 214 11.18 18.47 -21.79
CA GLU A 214 12.16 19.03 -22.72
C GLU A 214 11.97 20.54 -22.85
N GLY A 215 13.05 21.31 -22.66
CA GLY A 215 13.02 22.78 -22.67
C GLY A 215 12.61 23.44 -21.34
N LEU A 216 11.94 22.73 -20.43
CA LEU A 216 11.66 23.24 -19.07
C LEU A 216 12.85 23.06 -18.12
N LEU A 217 13.70 22.05 -18.38
CA LEU A 217 14.89 21.74 -17.58
C LEU A 217 15.99 22.83 -17.61
N ALA A 218 15.91 23.79 -18.54
CA ALA A 218 16.89 24.87 -18.70
C ALA A 218 16.44 26.22 -18.08
N ASN A 219 15.23 26.29 -17.52
CA ASN A 219 14.62 27.51 -16.97
C ASN A 219 14.42 27.36 -15.44
N ASP A 220 14.05 28.46 -14.74
CA ASP A 220 13.71 28.50 -13.30
C ASP A 220 12.44 27.67 -12.89
N ASN A 221 12.07 26.66 -13.69
CA ASN A 221 10.86 25.83 -13.54
C ASN A 221 11.07 24.60 -12.64
N THR A 222 11.96 24.69 -11.66
CA THR A 222 12.45 23.56 -10.87
C THR A 222 11.34 22.84 -10.12
N GLY A 223 10.38 23.57 -9.56
CA GLY A 223 9.19 22.98 -8.94
C GLY A 223 8.32 22.16 -9.91
N MET A 224 8.24 22.55 -11.19
CA MET A 224 7.46 21.81 -12.19
C MET A 224 8.09 20.46 -12.51
N VAL A 225 9.42 20.44 -12.61
CA VAL A 225 10.22 19.22 -12.81
C VAL A 225 10.05 18.29 -11.60
N SER A 226 10.14 18.83 -10.39
CA SER A 226 9.97 18.07 -9.16
C SER A 226 8.63 17.35 -9.09
N PHE A 227 7.52 18.07 -9.29
CA PHE A 227 6.18 17.46 -9.26
C PHE A 227 6.02 16.37 -10.32
N SER A 228 6.57 16.58 -11.51
CA SER A 228 6.47 15.63 -12.62
C SER A 228 7.24 14.34 -12.33
N TYR A 229 8.48 14.43 -11.83
CA TYR A 229 9.28 13.26 -11.47
C TYR A 229 8.75 12.53 -10.23
N LEU A 230 8.33 13.26 -9.20
CA LEU A 230 7.73 12.64 -8.02
C LEU A 230 6.42 11.94 -8.35
N ALA A 231 5.53 12.58 -9.11
CA ALA A 231 4.30 11.94 -9.56
C ALA A 231 4.58 10.66 -10.38
N LEU A 232 5.60 10.69 -11.25
CA LEU A 232 5.99 9.52 -12.01
C LEU A 232 6.51 8.39 -11.11
N LEU A 233 7.44 8.66 -10.19
CA LEU A 233 7.97 7.61 -9.31
C LEU A 233 6.89 7.00 -8.42
N LEU A 234 6.01 7.82 -7.85
CA LEU A 234 4.89 7.34 -7.04
C LEU A 234 3.89 6.53 -7.88
N LYS A 235 3.67 6.91 -9.14
CA LYS A 235 2.86 6.13 -10.09
C LYS A 235 3.49 4.78 -10.40
N LEU A 236 4.79 4.75 -10.67
CA LEU A 236 5.52 3.50 -10.92
C LEU A 236 5.42 2.57 -9.71
N ASP A 237 5.61 3.10 -8.50
CA ASP A 237 5.45 2.32 -7.28
C ASP A 237 4.04 1.77 -7.12
N TYR A 238 3.03 2.62 -7.30
CA TYR A 238 1.64 2.27 -7.08
C TYR A 238 1.10 1.26 -8.10
N LEU A 239 1.35 1.50 -9.39
CA LEU A 239 0.76 0.71 -10.48
C LEU A 239 1.56 -0.56 -10.83
N LEU A 240 2.89 -0.51 -10.70
CA LEU A 240 3.75 -1.67 -11.01
C LEU A 240 4.03 -2.55 -9.79
N ILE A 241 3.88 -1.99 -8.57
CA ILE A 241 4.10 -2.68 -7.30
C ILE A 241 5.49 -3.34 -7.29
N PRO A 242 6.56 -2.54 -7.50
CA PRO A 242 7.91 -3.06 -7.58
C PRO A 242 8.33 -3.71 -6.27
N ARG A 243 9.31 -4.60 -6.36
CA ARG A 243 9.90 -5.40 -5.29
C ARG A 243 11.41 -5.19 -5.29
N LYS A 244 12.08 -5.70 -4.25
CA LYS A 244 13.54 -5.75 -4.13
C LYS A 244 14.18 -4.38 -4.36
N LYS A 245 15.18 -4.34 -5.24
CA LYS A 245 16.01 -3.16 -5.50
C LYS A 245 15.19 -2.01 -6.08
N MET A 246 14.30 -2.27 -7.04
CA MET A 246 13.48 -1.20 -7.64
C MET A 246 12.59 -0.51 -6.59
N ALA A 247 11.96 -1.28 -5.70
CA ALA A 247 11.13 -0.74 -4.62
C ALA A 247 11.94 0.09 -3.60
N LYS A 248 13.12 -0.41 -3.24
CA LYS A 248 14.06 0.25 -2.34
C LYS A 248 14.55 1.56 -2.95
N ASP A 249 15.07 1.51 -4.18
CA ASP A 249 15.64 2.67 -4.86
C ASP A 249 14.56 3.75 -5.10
N ILE A 250 13.32 3.39 -5.44
CA ILE A 250 12.20 4.37 -5.49
C ILE A 250 11.98 5.02 -4.12
N ALA A 251 11.90 4.22 -3.04
CA ALA A 251 11.66 4.74 -1.70
C ALA A 251 12.79 5.67 -1.22
N GLU A 252 14.04 5.31 -1.50
CA GLU A 252 15.21 6.14 -1.20
C GLU A 252 15.18 7.47 -1.97
N LYS A 253 14.85 7.44 -3.26
CA LYS A 253 14.81 8.65 -4.11
C LYS A 253 13.68 9.61 -3.70
N VAL A 254 12.49 9.06 -3.44
CA VAL A 254 11.36 9.86 -2.94
C VAL A 254 11.70 10.43 -1.55
N GLY A 255 12.23 9.60 -0.64
CA GLY A 255 12.63 10.03 0.71
C GLY A 255 13.70 11.11 0.69
N SER A 256 14.79 10.91 -0.05
CA SER A 256 15.91 11.87 -0.13
C SER A 256 15.50 13.22 -0.68
N TYR A 257 14.48 13.26 -1.56
CA TYR A 257 13.96 14.54 -2.06
C TYR A 257 13.43 15.42 -0.91
N PHE A 258 12.72 14.84 0.05
CA PHE A 258 12.14 15.56 1.18
C PHE A 258 13.07 15.69 2.39
N MET A 259 14.26 15.07 2.36
CA MET A 259 15.24 15.26 3.44
C MET A 259 15.71 16.72 3.48
N ASN A 260 15.83 17.24 4.71
CA ASN A 260 16.40 18.55 4.95
C ASN A 260 17.93 18.43 4.94
N ASP A 261 18.50 18.45 3.74
CA ASP A 261 19.93 18.39 3.47
C ASP A 261 20.41 19.66 2.74
N GLU A 262 21.71 19.76 2.49
CA GLU A 262 22.32 20.91 1.80
C GLU A 262 22.07 20.89 0.28
N LYS A 263 21.37 19.88 -0.26
CA LYS A 263 21.13 19.75 -1.70
C LYS A 263 20.08 20.76 -2.19
N SER A 264 20.39 21.41 -3.30
CA SER A 264 19.42 22.26 -4.00
C SER A 264 18.27 21.44 -4.60
N THR A 265 17.19 22.12 -5.00
CA THR A 265 16.05 21.43 -5.65
C THR A 265 16.47 20.89 -7.02
N GLU A 266 17.38 21.58 -7.68
CA GLU A 266 18.02 21.24 -8.95
C GLU A 266 18.83 19.96 -8.82
N ASP A 267 19.66 19.84 -7.78
CA ASP A 267 20.45 18.63 -7.50
C ASP A 267 19.52 17.44 -7.21
N LYS A 268 18.48 17.66 -6.42
CA LYS A 268 17.46 16.63 -6.14
C LYS A 268 16.76 16.19 -7.41
N ASN A 269 16.40 17.11 -8.29
CA ASN A 269 15.79 16.78 -9.59
C ASN A 269 16.76 16.06 -10.53
N ALA A 270 18.06 16.37 -10.50
CA ALA A 270 19.08 15.64 -11.24
C ALA A 270 19.21 14.19 -10.74
N ASP A 271 19.14 13.97 -9.42
CA ASP A 271 19.13 12.62 -8.81
C ASP A 271 17.91 11.82 -9.27
N LEU A 272 16.72 12.43 -9.30
CA LEU A 272 15.49 11.78 -9.80
C LEU A 272 15.58 11.47 -11.30
N HIS A 273 16.08 12.42 -12.09
CA HIS A 273 16.25 12.25 -13.54
C HIS A 273 17.22 11.11 -13.88
N THR A 274 18.33 11.01 -13.15
CA THR A 274 19.33 9.95 -13.33
C THR A 274 18.68 8.59 -13.10
N TYR A 275 17.97 8.43 -11.98
CA TYR A 275 17.30 7.17 -11.67
C TYR A 275 16.19 6.81 -12.68
N LEU A 276 15.37 7.79 -13.11
CA LEU A 276 14.39 7.56 -14.17
C LEU A 276 15.04 7.16 -15.51
N SER A 277 16.27 7.59 -15.77
CA SER A 277 17.05 7.17 -16.94
C SER A 277 17.54 5.73 -16.81
N GLU A 278 17.95 5.32 -15.62
CA GLU A 278 18.29 3.92 -15.32
C GLU A 278 17.07 3.02 -15.53
N LEU A 279 15.91 3.39 -14.97
CA LEU A 279 14.66 2.66 -15.20
C LEU A 279 14.29 2.62 -16.69
N GLY A 280 14.47 3.73 -17.42
CA GLY A 280 14.20 3.82 -18.85
C GLY A 280 15.09 2.95 -19.74
N THR A 281 16.20 2.43 -19.21
CA THR A 281 17.12 1.52 -19.92
C THR A 281 17.10 0.10 -19.36
N MET A 282 16.28 -0.16 -18.33
CA MET A 282 16.12 -1.48 -17.72
C MET A 282 15.57 -2.50 -18.74
N THR A 283 16.23 -3.65 -18.85
CA THR A 283 15.78 -4.75 -19.72
C THR A 283 14.56 -5.46 -19.14
N LEU A 284 13.75 -6.09 -20.00
CA LEU A 284 12.61 -6.91 -19.58
C LEU A 284 13.03 -8.03 -18.61
N GLU A 285 14.19 -8.66 -18.86
CA GLU A 285 14.75 -9.68 -17.98
C GLU A 285 15.04 -9.13 -16.58
N THR A 286 15.62 -7.93 -16.49
CA THR A 286 15.87 -7.31 -15.19
C THR A 286 14.56 -6.93 -14.51
N PHE A 287 13.63 -6.33 -15.26
CA PHE A 287 12.33 -5.90 -14.77
C PHE A 287 11.51 -7.05 -14.19
N SER A 288 11.47 -8.22 -14.85
CA SER A 288 10.69 -9.37 -14.38
C SER A 288 11.14 -9.89 -13.01
N THR A 289 12.43 -9.71 -12.66
CA THR A 289 12.94 -10.07 -11.33
C THR A 289 12.47 -9.12 -10.22
N GLN A 290 12.00 -7.93 -10.57
CA GLN A 290 11.59 -6.86 -9.65
C GLN A 290 10.07 -6.81 -9.45
N VAL A 291 9.28 -7.66 -10.12
CA VAL A 291 7.81 -7.59 -10.04
C VAL A 291 7.21 -8.98 -9.80
N TYR A 292 6.45 -9.09 -8.71
CA TYR A 292 5.63 -10.27 -8.40
C TYR A 292 4.53 -9.89 -7.40
N ARG A 293 3.51 -10.74 -7.34
CA ARG A 293 2.39 -10.62 -6.40
C ARG A 293 2.68 -11.41 -5.13
N ALA A 294 2.27 -10.87 -4.00
CA ALA A 294 2.39 -11.50 -2.70
C ALA A 294 1.21 -11.09 -1.82
N ASP A 295 0.90 -11.93 -0.85
CA ASP A 295 -0.18 -11.70 0.11
C ASP A 295 0.33 -10.96 1.35
N TYR A 296 -0.51 -10.13 1.95
CA TYR A 296 -0.14 -9.24 3.04
C TYR A 296 -1.15 -9.37 4.18
N THR A 297 -0.65 -9.53 5.39
CA THR A 297 -1.49 -9.49 6.61
C THR A 297 -1.47 -8.12 7.26
N PHE A 298 -0.31 -7.45 7.28
CA PHE A 298 -0.17 -6.12 7.88
C PHE A 298 0.16 -5.08 6.83
N SER A 299 -0.49 -3.92 6.95
CA SER A 299 -0.05 -2.71 6.26
C SER A 299 1.27 -2.21 6.86
N PRO A 300 2.26 -1.84 6.03
CA PRO A 300 3.47 -1.18 6.51
C PRO A 300 3.20 0.26 6.97
N PHE A 301 2.07 0.84 6.57
CA PHE A 301 1.68 2.20 6.92
C PHE A 301 0.77 2.21 8.13
N ASP A 302 0.97 3.20 8.99
CA ASP A 302 0.08 3.48 10.10
C ASP A 302 -1.14 4.26 9.60
N GLN A 303 -2.26 4.09 10.29
CA GLN A 303 -3.51 4.72 9.90
C GLN A 303 -3.42 6.24 10.07
N ALA A 304 -3.62 6.98 8.98
CA ALA A 304 -3.62 8.43 9.00
C ALA A 304 -4.97 8.98 9.42
N MET A 305 -4.96 10.13 10.11
CA MET A 305 -6.19 10.84 10.46
C MET A 305 -6.71 11.58 9.22
N HIS A 306 -8.03 11.70 9.10
CA HIS A 306 -8.63 12.40 7.96
C HIS A 306 -8.17 13.87 7.88
N GLU A 307 -7.95 14.52 9.03
CA GLU A 307 -7.46 15.90 9.11
C GLU A 307 -6.06 16.09 8.51
N GLU A 308 -5.15 15.13 8.69
CA GLU A 308 -3.81 15.15 8.10
C GLU A 308 -3.89 15.10 6.57
N ILE A 309 -4.77 14.25 6.04
CA ILE A 309 -5.02 14.12 4.60
C ILE A 309 -5.62 15.42 4.04
N THR A 310 -6.61 15.98 4.73
CA THR A 310 -7.26 17.23 4.34
C THR A 310 -6.27 18.39 4.31
N SER A 311 -5.43 18.53 5.33
CA SER A 311 -4.38 19.56 5.38
C SER A 311 -3.41 19.44 4.20
N PHE A 312 -2.95 18.22 3.89
CA PHE A 312 -2.07 17.98 2.75
C PHE A 312 -2.72 18.34 1.40
N ILE A 313 -4.01 17.99 1.22
CA ILE A 313 -4.77 18.36 0.01
C ILE A 313 -4.86 19.88 -0.11
N GLU A 314 -5.17 20.59 0.97
CA GLU A 314 -5.29 22.05 0.97
C GLU A 314 -4.00 22.74 0.56
N GLU A 315 -2.88 22.39 1.19
CA GLU A 315 -1.56 22.91 0.85
C GLU A 315 -1.20 22.65 -0.60
N SER A 316 -1.55 21.47 -1.12
CA SER A 316 -1.28 21.11 -2.51
C SER A 316 -2.15 21.89 -3.50
N LEU A 317 -3.43 22.12 -3.18
CA LEU A 317 -4.34 22.91 -4.00
C LEU A 317 -3.95 24.41 -4.03
N LEU A 318 -3.31 24.94 -2.98
CA LEU A 318 -2.74 26.28 -3.02
C LEU A 318 -1.63 26.39 -4.08
N LYS A 319 -0.80 25.36 -4.23
CA LYS A 319 0.24 25.31 -5.27
C LYS A 319 -0.38 25.29 -6.67
N VAL A 320 -1.45 24.53 -6.86
CA VAL A 320 -2.21 24.55 -8.13
C VAL A 320 -2.72 25.95 -8.46
N LYS A 321 -3.34 26.64 -7.49
CA LYS A 321 -3.81 28.03 -7.67
C LYS A 321 -2.67 28.95 -8.08
N TRP A 322 -1.49 28.81 -7.46
CA TRP A 322 -0.31 29.59 -7.81
C TRP A 322 0.11 29.36 -9.27
N TYR A 323 0.21 28.10 -9.71
CA TYR A 323 0.59 27.79 -11.10
C TYR A 323 -0.47 28.22 -12.13
N LYS A 324 -1.76 28.18 -11.79
CA LYS A 324 -2.84 28.74 -12.63
C LYS A 324 -2.66 30.24 -12.83
N SER A 325 -2.43 30.99 -11.76
CA SER A 325 -2.25 32.45 -11.81
C SER A 325 -0.98 32.89 -12.56
N ASN A 326 0.04 32.03 -12.63
CA ASN A 326 1.30 32.31 -13.32
C ASN A 326 1.37 31.72 -14.74
N HIS A 327 0.24 31.29 -15.32
CA HIS A 327 0.14 30.74 -16.68
C HIS A 327 1.00 29.48 -16.96
N SER A 328 1.40 28.75 -15.92
CA SER A 328 2.17 27.52 -16.02
C SER A 328 1.25 26.29 -15.94
N SER A 329 0.37 26.14 -16.94
CA SER A 329 -0.72 25.17 -16.89
C SER A 329 -0.29 23.70 -16.97
N TYR A 330 0.87 23.42 -17.59
CA TYR A 330 1.38 22.06 -17.80
C TYR A 330 1.49 21.24 -16.50
N VAL A 331 2.03 21.82 -15.43
CA VAL A 331 2.29 21.10 -14.18
C VAL A 331 1.01 20.79 -13.39
N ILE A 332 -0.11 21.44 -13.69
CA ILE A 332 -1.34 21.32 -12.89
C ILE A 332 -1.81 19.87 -12.84
N GLY A 333 -1.85 19.19 -14.00
CA GLY A 333 -2.20 17.77 -14.06
C GLY A 333 -1.22 16.87 -13.30
N ALA A 334 0.08 17.20 -13.31
CA ALA A 334 1.09 16.49 -12.54
C ALA A 334 0.89 16.66 -11.03
N ILE A 335 0.52 17.86 -10.57
CA ILE A 335 0.23 18.12 -9.15
C ILE A 335 -1.01 17.34 -8.70
N TYR A 336 -2.09 17.29 -9.50
CA TYR A 336 -3.26 16.50 -9.13
C TYR A 336 -2.92 15.01 -9.00
N ARG A 337 -2.22 14.44 -9.99
CA ARG A 337 -1.76 13.03 -9.89
C ARG A 337 -0.86 12.82 -8.67
N TYR A 338 0.07 13.75 -8.43
CA TYR A 338 0.95 13.72 -7.26
C TYR A 338 0.15 13.66 -5.96
N VAL A 339 -0.92 14.45 -5.79
CA VAL A 339 -1.71 14.44 -4.56
C VAL A 339 -2.30 13.05 -4.27
N ALA A 340 -3.01 12.44 -5.22
CA ALA A 340 -3.60 11.12 -5.01
C ALA A 340 -2.51 10.06 -4.74
N LEU A 341 -1.45 10.04 -5.56
CA LEU A 341 -0.39 9.05 -5.45
C LEU A 341 0.44 9.21 -4.17
N TYR A 342 0.69 10.44 -3.72
CA TYR A 342 1.38 10.72 -2.46
C TYR A 342 0.55 10.23 -1.27
N ILE A 343 -0.77 10.47 -1.30
CA ILE A 343 -1.67 10.00 -0.24
C ILE A 343 -1.69 8.47 -0.18
N LEU A 344 -1.78 7.81 -1.34
CA LEU A 344 -1.75 6.35 -1.46
C LEU A 344 -0.40 5.73 -1.05
N TYR A 345 0.70 6.47 -1.18
CA TYR A 345 2.04 5.99 -0.89
C TYR A 345 2.44 6.16 0.58
N ASN A 346 2.02 7.25 1.24
CA ASN A 346 2.53 7.59 2.58
C ASN A 346 1.60 7.23 3.73
N TYR A 347 0.30 7.03 3.49
CA TYR A 347 -0.69 6.91 4.56
C TYR A 347 -1.41 5.56 4.56
N GLY A 348 -1.64 5.01 5.75
CA GLY A 348 -2.63 3.95 5.95
C GLY A 348 -4.03 4.56 5.87
N LEU A 349 -4.75 4.27 4.79
CA LEU A 349 -6.04 4.90 4.50
C LEU A 349 -7.22 4.02 4.94
N HIS A 350 -8.28 4.66 5.41
CA HIS A 350 -9.60 4.00 5.48
C HIS A 350 -9.99 3.47 4.08
N PRO A 351 -10.60 2.28 3.95
CA PRO A 351 -10.92 1.68 2.66
C PRO A 351 -11.69 2.60 1.69
N THR A 352 -12.61 3.43 2.20
CA THR A 352 -13.29 4.46 1.41
C THR A 352 -12.31 5.43 0.77
N LEU A 353 -11.41 6.05 1.55
CA LEU A 353 -10.45 7.02 1.02
C LEU A 353 -9.48 6.37 0.05
N ARG A 354 -9.02 5.14 0.34
CA ARG A 354 -8.15 4.39 -0.57
C ARG A 354 -8.82 4.17 -1.92
N THR A 355 -10.09 3.77 -1.92
CA THR A 355 -10.86 3.53 -3.14
C THR A 355 -11.09 4.82 -3.92
N LEU A 356 -11.40 5.92 -3.23
CA LEU A 356 -11.59 7.22 -3.88
C LEU A 356 -10.28 7.77 -4.46
N MET A 357 -9.15 7.68 -3.75
CA MET A 357 -7.85 8.09 -4.31
C MET A 357 -7.47 7.21 -5.52
N HIS A 358 -7.77 5.91 -5.48
CA HIS A 358 -7.57 5.03 -6.62
C HIS A 358 -8.46 5.42 -7.82
N LEU A 359 -9.73 5.77 -7.60
CA LEU A 359 -10.62 6.26 -8.65
C LEU A 359 -10.03 7.49 -9.36
N HIS A 360 -9.43 8.42 -8.62
CA HIS A 360 -8.74 9.57 -9.21
C HIS A 360 -7.56 9.13 -10.10
N VAL A 361 -6.77 8.15 -9.66
CA VAL A 361 -5.71 7.54 -10.48
C VAL A 361 -6.28 6.85 -11.72
N GLN A 362 -7.39 6.13 -11.62
CA GLN A 362 -8.07 5.49 -12.76
C GLN A 362 -8.54 6.49 -13.82
N VAL A 363 -9.04 7.65 -13.40
CA VAL A 363 -9.43 8.72 -14.33
C VAL A 363 -8.21 9.23 -15.10
N TYR A 364 -7.09 9.48 -14.43
CA TYR A 364 -5.87 9.97 -15.11
C TYR A 364 -5.16 8.91 -15.96
N GLU A 365 -5.22 7.65 -15.54
CA GLU A 365 -4.50 6.54 -16.16
C GLU A 365 -5.44 5.57 -16.86
N SER A 366 -6.54 6.09 -17.39
CA SER A 366 -7.63 5.31 -18.00
C SER A 366 -7.17 4.36 -19.10
N ASP A 367 -6.17 4.73 -19.90
CA ASP A 367 -5.62 3.85 -20.95
C ASP A 367 -4.89 2.64 -20.37
N PHE A 368 -4.22 2.80 -19.23
CA PHE A 368 -3.57 1.69 -18.53
C PHE A 368 -4.60 0.73 -17.95
N PHE A 369 -5.62 1.26 -17.29
CA PHE A 369 -6.67 0.41 -16.70
C PHE A 369 -7.48 -0.31 -17.77
N GLU A 370 -7.78 0.32 -18.90
CA GLU A 370 -8.38 -0.35 -20.06
C GLU A 370 -7.52 -1.51 -20.58
N ASP A 371 -6.21 -1.30 -20.71
CA ASP A 371 -5.26 -2.36 -21.12
C ASP A 371 -5.16 -3.50 -20.09
N MET A 372 -5.41 -3.21 -18.81
CA MET A 372 -5.51 -4.21 -17.74
C MET A 372 -6.90 -4.90 -17.67
N GLY A 373 -7.83 -4.54 -18.57
CA GLY A 373 -9.17 -5.13 -18.67
C GLY A 373 -10.25 -4.45 -17.82
N GLU A 374 -9.97 -3.28 -17.26
CA GLU A 374 -10.95 -2.45 -16.56
C GLU A 374 -11.67 -1.48 -17.51
N GLU A 375 -12.79 -0.91 -17.07
CA GLU A 375 -13.55 0.02 -17.91
C GLU A 375 -12.88 1.41 -17.95
N ARG A 376 -12.72 1.97 -19.16
CA ARG A 376 -12.19 3.32 -19.36
C ARG A 376 -13.10 4.36 -18.67
N LEU A 377 -12.51 5.22 -17.82
CA LEU A 377 -13.24 6.27 -17.11
C LEU A 377 -13.16 7.64 -17.76
N TYR A 378 -12.11 7.90 -18.54
CA TYR A 378 -11.89 9.16 -19.23
C TYR A 378 -11.25 8.94 -20.60
N THR A 379 -11.73 9.71 -21.59
CA THR A 379 -11.21 9.69 -22.97
C THR A 379 -10.52 11.03 -23.29
N PRO A 380 -9.17 11.07 -23.33
CA PRO A 380 -8.44 12.33 -23.53
C PRO A 380 -8.72 13.04 -24.86
N SER A 381 -8.99 12.29 -25.94
CA SER A 381 -9.22 12.85 -27.28
C SER A 381 -10.54 13.60 -27.42
N THR A 382 -11.55 13.22 -26.64
CA THR A 382 -12.89 13.82 -26.66
C THR A 382 -13.19 14.62 -25.39
N ASN A 383 -12.32 14.55 -24.39
CA ASN A 383 -12.53 15.13 -23.06
C ASN A 383 -13.86 14.66 -22.43
N GLN A 384 -14.16 13.36 -22.57
CA GLN A 384 -15.40 12.75 -22.08
C GLN A 384 -15.13 11.83 -20.89
N PHE A 385 -15.96 11.94 -19.86
CA PHE A 385 -15.96 11.09 -18.68
C PHE A 385 -17.07 10.04 -18.77
N ASN A 386 -16.77 8.82 -18.31
CA ASN A 386 -17.79 7.81 -18.04
C ASN A 386 -18.42 8.10 -16.66
N THR A 387 -19.34 9.05 -16.63
CA THR A 387 -19.95 9.55 -15.38
C THR A 387 -20.69 8.44 -14.65
N ALA A 388 -21.43 7.59 -15.36
CA ALA A 388 -22.16 6.47 -14.76
C ALA A 388 -21.22 5.56 -13.97
N ARG A 389 -20.08 5.18 -14.57
CA ARG A 389 -19.11 4.33 -13.91
C ARG A 389 -18.42 5.01 -12.73
N ILE A 390 -18.10 6.30 -12.85
CA ILE A 390 -17.53 7.08 -11.74
C ILE A 390 -18.51 7.15 -10.57
N HIS A 391 -19.81 7.31 -10.83
CA HIS A 391 -20.85 7.30 -9.80
C HIS A 391 -20.90 5.95 -9.07
N ASP A 392 -20.92 4.85 -9.82
CA ASP A 392 -20.91 3.50 -9.25
C ASP A 392 -19.68 3.26 -8.34
N CYS A 393 -18.49 3.71 -8.79
CA CYS A 393 -17.27 3.62 -8.01
C CYS A 393 -17.37 4.40 -6.69
N ILE A 394 -17.88 5.64 -6.72
CA ILE A 394 -18.08 6.47 -5.52
C ILE A 394 -19.10 5.81 -4.58
N ASP A 395 -20.19 5.28 -5.10
CA ASP A 395 -21.19 4.58 -4.28
C ASP A 395 -20.60 3.33 -3.62
N SER A 396 -19.85 2.51 -4.37
CA SER A 396 -19.21 1.31 -3.82
C SER A 396 -18.20 1.63 -2.71
N ALA A 397 -17.56 2.80 -2.76
CA ALA A 397 -16.61 3.25 -1.74
C ALA A 397 -17.29 3.76 -0.46
N ILE A 398 -18.51 4.29 -0.57
CA ILE A 398 -19.18 5.03 0.50
C ILE A 398 -20.27 4.19 1.16
N VAL A 399 -21.17 3.59 0.38
CA VAL A 399 -22.37 2.90 0.87
C VAL A 399 -22.07 1.85 1.95
N PRO A 400 -21.05 0.98 1.82
CA PRO A 400 -20.76 -0.04 2.83
C PRO A 400 -20.47 0.52 4.22
N TYR A 401 -19.98 1.76 4.30
CA TYR A 401 -19.51 2.38 5.53
C TYR A 401 -20.51 3.39 6.13
N LYS A 402 -21.62 3.70 5.45
CA LYS A 402 -22.66 4.63 5.93
C LYS A 402 -23.35 4.19 7.22
N LYS A 403 -23.35 2.89 7.54
CA LYS A 403 -23.92 2.41 8.81
C LYS A 403 -23.12 2.92 10.01
N ARG A 404 -21.78 2.89 9.90
CA ARG A 404 -20.82 3.33 10.91
C ARG A 404 -20.60 4.84 10.91
N TYR A 405 -20.53 5.45 9.73
CA TYR A 405 -20.28 6.88 9.54
C TYR A 405 -21.49 7.56 8.90
N LYS A 406 -22.39 8.11 9.73
CA LYS A 406 -23.66 8.73 9.27
C LYS A 406 -23.46 9.99 8.44
N GLY A 407 -22.34 10.69 8.65
CA GLY A 407 -21.96 11.89 7.89
C GLY A 407 -21.46 11.61 6.48
N LEU A 408 -21.11 10.34 6.17
CA LEU A 408 -20.54 9.97 4.89
C LEU A 408 -21.61 9.97 3.78
N LYS A 409 -21.48 10.90 2.83
CA LYS A 409 -22.46 11.13 1.75
C LYS A 409 -21.82 10.93 0.38
N ASN A 410 -22.59 10.35 -0.55
CA ASN A 410 -22.20 10.31 -1.96
C ASN A 410 -22.15 11.75 -2.50
N PHE A 411 -21.08 12.08 -3.22
CA PHE A 411 -20.80 13.39 -3.79
C PHE A 411 -20.64 13.38 -5.32
N SER A 412 -20.94 12.26 -5.99
CA SER A 412 -20.76 12.06 -7.43
C SER A 412 -21.46 13.13 -8.28
N ASP A 413 -22.68 13.52 -7.92
CA ASP A 413 -23.45 14.60 -8.56
C ASP A 413 -22.83 16.00 -8.37
N LEU A 414 -21.91 16.16 -7.41
CA LEU A 414 -21.23 17.43 -7.11
C LEU A 414 -19.91 17.59 -7.87
N LEU A 415 -19.51 16.58 -8.66
CA LEU A 415 -18.29 16.62 -9.46
C LEU A 415 -18.49 17.38 -10.76
N ASN A 416 -17.46 18.11 -11.17
CA ASN A 416 -17.45 18.87 -12.42
C ASN A 416 -16.72 18.07 -13.51
N TYR A 417 -17.48 17.53 -14.47
CA TYR A 417 -16.97 16.72 -15.58
C TYR A 417 -16.62 17.51 -16.84
N THR A 418 -16.38 18.83 -16.73
CA THR A 418 -16.05 19.69 -17.88
C THR A 418 -14.69 19.33 -18.48
N ASP A 419 -13.68 19.11 -17.64
CA ASP A 419 -12.33 18.70 -18.00
C ASP A 419 -11.60 18.13 -16.76
N LEU A 420 -10.39 17.60 -16.95
CA LEU A 420 -9.60 17.00 -15.85
C LEU A 420 -9.25 17.98 -14.72
N ASP A 421 -9.10 19.26 -15.02
CA ASP A 421 -8.73 20.28 -14.03
C ASP A 421 -9.91 20.56 -13.10
N ASN A 422 -11.08 20.82 -13.69
CA ASN A 422 -12.34 21.01 -12.98
C ASN A 422 -12.79 19.74 -12.23
N PHE A 423 -12.59 18.57 -12.83
CA PHE A 423 -12.85 17.29 -12.18
C PHE A 423 -11.99 17.14 -10.94
N SER A 424 -10.67 17.28 -11.05
CA SER A 424 -9.76 17.12 -9.92
C SER A 424 -10.02 18.14 -8.81
N GLN A 425 -10.27 19.40 -9.18
CA GLN A 425 -10.56 20.44 -8.20
C GLN A 425 -11.84 20.17 -7.41
N SER A 426 -12.93 19.80 -8.10
CA SER A 426 -14.19 19.43 -7.45
C SER A 426 -14.05 18.14 -6.65
N PHE A 427 -13.35 17.14 -7.17
CA PHE A 427 -13.07 15.87 -6.50
C PHE A 427 -12.36 16.06 -5.16
N TYR A 428 -11.21 16.74 -5.15
CA TYR A 428 -10.46 16.98 -3.92
C TYR A 428 -11.22 17.86 -2.93
N PHE A 429 -12.04 18.79 -3.41
CA PHE A 429 -12.93 19.55 -2.53
C PHE A 429 -13.93 18.63 -1.81
N GLN A 430 -14.52 17.65 -2.50
CA GLN A 430 -15.43 16.70 -1.86
C GLN A 430 -14.72 15.76 -0.89
N ILE A 431 -13.52 15.28 -1.23
CA ILE A 431 -12.73 14.40 -0.36
C ILE A 431 -12.49 15.03 1.01
N LYS A 432 -12.12 16.32 1.05
CA LYS A 432 -11.86 17.04 2.29
C LYS A 432 -13.09 17.19 3.20
N ASN A 433 -14.29 17.12 2.62
CA ASN A 433 -15.56 17.32 3.32
C ASN A 433 -16.20 15.99 3.73
N LEU A 434 -15.50 14.86 3.56
CA LEU A 434 -15.99 13.57 4.04
C LEU A 434 -15.97 13.53 5.56
N ASP A 435 -17.05 13.02 6.14
CA ASP A 435 -17.23 12.95 7.59
C ASP A 435 -17.15 11.50 8.06
N PHE A 436 -16.07 11.20 8.79
CA PHE A 436 -15.77 9.91 9.40
C PHE A 436 -16.06 9.88 10.90
N LEU A 437 -16.87 10.80 11.43
CA LEU A 437 -17.31 10.72 12.82
C LEU A 437 -18.25 9.52 13.01
N GLU A 438 -17.90 8.68 14.00
CA GLU A 438 -18.70 7.52 14.40
C GLU A 438 -19.95 7.97 15.17
N SER A 439 -21.05 7.28 14.93
CA SER A 439 -22.34 7.51 15.60
C SER A 439 -22.50 6.73 16.88
#